data_AF-A0A8S9UXZ6-F1
#
_entry.id   AF-A0A8S9UXZ6-F1
#
_cell.length_a   1.000
_cell.length_b   1.000
_cell.length_c   1.000
_cell.angle_alpha   90.00
_cell.angle_beta   90.00
_cell.angle_gamma   90.00
#
_symmetry.space_group_name_H-M   'P 1'
#
loop_
_entity.id
_entity.type
_entity.pdbx_description
1 polymer ?
#
loop_
_entity_poly.entity_id
_entity_poly.type
_entity_poly.pdbx_seq_one_letter_code
_entity_poly.pdbx_strand_id
1 'polypeptide(L)'
;MSRANRFRTVVSQSILVPPPLPLINLPEEPRHVRTGVPDERPLHLPIRRHIPNTVAIAALKKNPSTDFNGLQPPKPEPILHESKSLLDFEAEAYEEIDEVSRLHVYEYNRPNIFRDSNAPDDTLIFDSLFESGNLLRAERVFRKIPTNSGSRIPQQEYDLLIHPDVKNGAYRQWFYFEIRNGKPGITYRFSLVNLAKSGALFGQGLQPVVYSEKDATKGIGWRHRGTCIRYDMTASPLAPPGANALTFHYEFEHENDCVYFACIQPYTYTVSARVHPGEPNSSWMMQGMLDYLTGPSSGATVLRRNFVFKVVPMLNPDGVINGNTRVNLAGWDLNRKWNSPIEQLFPTIYHLKQQLAHFQSRGRVAIYCDLHGHSINRNIFTYGCYSAKKKSSTDGSKAPPDTVGLRSDPRVFPMIVARHAKCFSFGNCDFSVHKSKMNTARVVVNQELGVTNSYTLEASF
;
A
#
# COMPACT_ATOMS: atom_id res chain seq x y z
N MET A 1 -46.15 5.60 -40.38
CA MET A 1 -47.12 4.86 -39.53
C MET A 1 -47.10 3.38 -39.90
N SER A 2 -47.18 2.49 -38.90
CA SER A 2 -47.53 1.04 -38.94
C SER A 2 -46.46 0.05 -39.49
N ARG A 3 -45.70 -0.70 -38.66
CA ARG A 3 -45.99 -2.01 -37.97
C ARG A 3 -46.06 -3.21 -38.95
N ALA A 4 -45.55 -4.43 -38.72
CA ALA A 4 -44.88 -5.09 -37.58
C ALA A 4 -44.28 -6.48 -38.00
N ASN A 5 -43.33 -6.98 -37.17
CA ASN A 5 -43.04 -8.36 -36.75
C ASN A 5 -43.13 -9.56 -37.70
N ARG A 6 -42.02 -10.34 -37.79
CA ARG A 6 -42.04 -11.80 -37.66
C ARG A 6 -40.79 -12.32 -36.91
N PHE A 7 -41.02 -12.81 -35.70
CA PHE A 7 -40.10 -13.69 -34.97
C PHE A 7 -40.11 -15.09 -35.60
N ARG A 8 -38.95 -15.75 -35.67
CA ARG A 8 -38.84 -17.19 -35.89
C ARG A 8 -38.21 -17.84 -34.65
N THR A 9 -38.94 -18.79 -34.12
CA THR A 9 -38.68 -19.68 -32.99
C THR A 9 -37.48 -20.59 -33.29
N VAL A 10 -36.57 -20.75 -32.31
CA VAL A 10 -35.69 -21.93 -32.24
C VAL A 10 -35.88 -22.58 -30.87
N VAL A 11 -36.06 -23.89 -30.93
CA VAL A 11 -36.50 -24.81 -29.89
C VAL A 11 -35.40 -25.04 -28.85
N SER A 12 -35.83 -25.13 -27.60
CA SER A 12 -35.06 -25.39 -26.39
C SER A 12 -34.39 -26.78 -26.40
N GLN A 13 -33.08 -26.82 -26.15
CA GLN A 13 -32.43 -27.93 -25.44
C GLN A 13 -31.89 -27.39 -24.10
N SER A 14 -32.31 -28.05 -23.03
CA SER A 14 -32.01 -27.75 -21.63
C SER A 14 -30.52 -27.81 -21.33
N ILE A 15 -29.90 -26.65 -21.11
CA ILE A 15 -28.60 -26.56 -20.44
C ILE A 15 -28.89 -26.46 -18.94
N LEU A 16 -28.52 -27.48 -18.18
CA LEU A 16 -28.50 -27.45 -16.73
C LEU A 16 -27.52 -26.34 -16.29
N VAL A 17 -28.05 -25.22 -15.83
CA VAL A 17 -27.26 -24.15 -15.19
C VAL A 17 -27.04 -24.57 -13.73
N PRO A 18 -25.79 -24.70 -13.23
CA PRO A 18 -25.57 -24.92 -11.81
C PRO A 18 -26.13 -23.72 -11.01
N PRO A 19 -26.62 -23.94 -9.78
CA PRO A 19 -27.32 -22.89 -9.04
C PRO A 19 -26.43 -21.66 -8.87
N PRO A 20 -26.99 -20.44 -8.91
CA PRO A 20 -26.23 -19.24 -8.67
C PRO A 20 -25.55 -19.35 -7.29
N LEU A 21 -24.29 -18.91 -7.23
CA LEU A 21 -23.58 -18.65 -5.97
C LEU A 21 -24.53 -17.93 -5.00
N PRO A 22 -24.50 -18.26 -3.69
CA PRO A 22 -25.46 -17.74 -2.73
C PRO A 22 -25.52 -16.22 -2.81
N LEU A 23 -26.70 -15.71 -3.15
CA LEU A 23 -27.04 -14.29 -3.12
C LEU A 23 -26.87 -13.84 -1.67
N ILE A 24 -25.77 -13.14 -1.39
CA ILE A 24 -25.60 -12.42 -0.15
C ILE A 24 -26.66 -11.32 -0.17
N ASN A 25 -27.70 -11.47 0.65
CA ASN A 25 -28.66 -10.39 0.91
C ASN A 25 -27.86 -9.18 1.43
N LEU A 26 -27.80 -8.12 0.62
CA LEU A 26 -27.26 -6.84 1.08
C LEU A 26 -28.29 -6.22 2.03
N PRO A 27 -27.88 -5.74 3.22
CA PRO A 27 -28.81 -5.15 4.18
C PRO A 27 -29.46 -3.87 3.61
N GLU A 28 -30.75 -3.68 3.92
CA GLU A 28 -31.64 -2.64 3.36
C GLU A 28 -31.31 -1.19 3.76
N GLU A 29 -30.32 -0.94 4.62
CA GLU A 29 -29.91 0.43 4.96
C GLU A 29 -28.39 0.64 4.87
N PRO A 30 -27.94 1.75 4.25
CA PRO A 30 -26.57 2.19 4.38
C PRO A 30 -26.38 2.70 5.82
N ARG A 31 -25.95 1.81 6.73
CA ARG A 31 -25.35 2.26 7.98
C ARG A 31 -24.13 3.10 7.62
N HIS A 32 -24.27 4.43 7.62
CA HIS A 32 -23.14 5.37 7.51
C HIS A 32 -21.96 4.80 8.31
N VAL A 33 -20.84 4.59 7.63
CA VAL A 33 -19.63 4.09 8.30
C VAL A 33 -19.06 5.27 9.06
N ARG A 34 -19.59 5.52 10.27
CA ARG A 34 -18.95 6.35 11.28
C ARG A 34 -17.56 5.78 11.48
N THR A 35 -16.55 6.47 10.98
CA THR A 35 -15.17 6.01 11.00
C THR A 35 -14.62 6.11 12.40
N GLY A 36 -14.52 4.99 13.10
CA GLY A 36 -13.60 4.77 14.23
C GLY A 36 -13.94 5.44 15.55
N VAL A 37 -14.31 6.71 15.55
CA VAL A 37 -14.85 7.40 16.73
C VAL A 37 -16.33 7.64 16.43
N PRO A 38 -17.27 7.30 17.33
CA PRO A 38 -18.69 7.48 17.05
C PRO A 38 -19.04 8.89 16.53
N ASP A 39 -18.25 9.93 16.86
CA ASP A 39 -18.61 11.33 16.53
C ASP A 39 -17.46 12.32 16.16
N GLU A 40 -16.15 11.97 16.12
CA GLU A 40 -15.07 13.02 16.11
C GLU A 40 -13.88 12.86 15.14
N ARG A 41 -13.87 11.92 14.18
CA ARG A 41 -12.69 11.78 13.29
C ARG A 41 -12.49 13.05 12.42
N PRO A 42 -11.28 13.63 12.32
CA PRO A 42 -11.04 14.77 11.45
C PRO A 42 -11.37 14.46 9.99
N LEU A 43 -12.05 15.41 9.33
CA LEU A 43 -12.45 15.32 7.92
C LEU A 43 -11.26 15.22 6.97
N HIS A 44 -10.11 15.80 7.35
CA HIS A 44 -8.90 15.83 6.55
C HIS A 44 -7.74 15.26 7.37
N LEU A 45 -7.22 14.12 6.92
CA LEU A 45 -6.00 13.55 7.48
C LEU A 45 -4.81 13.90 6.59
N PRO A 46 -3.68 14.33 7.17
CA PRO A 46 -2.45 14.54 6.41
C PRO A 46 -1.98 13.23 5.76
N ILE A 47 -1.47 13.35 4.54
CA ILE A 47 -0.86 12.24 3.79
C ILE A 47 0.63 12.25 4.09
N ARG A 48 1.13 11.17 4.73
CA ARG A 48 2.57 10.98 4.98
C ARG A 48 3.21 10.30 3.77
N ARG A 49 4.06 11.03 3.06
CA ARG A 49 4.78 10.53 1.88
C ARG A 49 6.08 9.88 2.30
N HIS A 50 6.20 8.58 2.05
CA HIS A 50 7.43 7.83 2.32
C HIS A 50 8.17 7.62 1.03
N ILE A 51 9.47 7.91 1.04
CA ILE A 51 10.28 7.64 -0.11
C ILE A 51 10.53 6.13 -0.26
N PRO A 52 10.69 5.68 -1.50
CA PRO A 52 11.20 4.37 -1.77
C PRO A 52 12.67 4.16 -1.36
N ASN A 53 13.08 2.91 -1.12
CA ASN A 53 14.49 2.59 -0.85
C ASN A 53 15.27 2.65 -2.18
N THR A 54 15.93 3.77 -2.43
CA THR A 54 16.65 4.05 -3.68
C THR A 54 17.89 3.20 -3.86
N VAL A 55 18.50 2.69 -2.78
CA VAL A 55 19.68 1.79 -2.82
C VAL A 55 19.30 0.43 -3.42
N ALA A 56 18.14 -0.11 -3.04
CA ALA A 56 17.59 -1.33 -3.64
C ALA A 56 17.27 -1.13 -5.14
N ILE A 57 16.79 0.05 -5.51
CA ILE A 57 16.51 0.42 -6.91
C ILE A 57 17.81 0.60 -7.72
N ALA A 58 18.86 1.16 -7.13
CA ALA A 58 20.16 1.30 -7.77
C ALA A 58 20.85 -0.05 -8.02
N ALA A 59 20.67 -1.03 -7.13
CA ALA A 59 21.12 -2.41 -7.34
C ALA A 59 20.43 -3.08 -8.54
N LEU A 60 19.13 -2.81 -8.75
CA LEU A 60 18.37 -3.28 -9.92
C LEU A 60 18.82 -2.61 -11.24
N LYS A 61 19.36 -1.38 -11.19
CA LYS A 61 19.81 -0.64 -12.38
C LYS A 61 21.21 -1.02 -12.88
N LYS A 62 22.01 -1.76 -12.10
CA LYS A 62 23.41 -2.09 -12.48
C LYS A 62 23.53 -3.15 -13.58
N ASN A 63 22.46 -3.87 -13.96
CA ASN A 63 22.48 -4.85 -15.06
C ASN A 63 21.36 -4.56 -16.09
N PRO A 64 21.66 -3.82 -17.18
CA PRO A 64 20.68 -3.52 -18.23
C PRO A 64 20.29 -4.73 -19.11
N SER A 65 21.01 -5.86 -19.00
CA SER A 65 20.82 -7.06 -19.83
C SER A 65 20.20 -8.26 -19.11
N THR A 66 19.75 -8.11 -17.86
CA THR A 66 19.12 -9.22 -17.14
C THR A 66 17.75 -9.53 -17.73
N ASP A 67 17.63 -10.70 -18.35
CA ASP A 67 16.36 -11.41 -18.52
C ASP A 67 15.59 -11.36 -17.20
N PHE A 68 14.44 -10.68 -17.18
CA PHE A 68 13.63 -10.50 -15.97
C PHE A 68 13.04 -11.83 -15.46
N ASN A 69 13.07 -12.91 -16.26
CA ASN A 69 12.75 -14.26 -15.74
C ASN A 69 13.87 -14.82 -14.83
N GLY A 70 15.08 -14.23 -14.88
CA GLY A 70 16.25 -14.61 -14.09
C GLY A 70 16.61 -13.62 -12.99
N LEU A 71 15.89 -12.50 -12.84
CA LEU A 71 16.05 -11.62 -11.69
C LEU A 71 15.55 -12.33 -10.44
N GLN A 72 16.48 -12.82 -9.62
CA GLN A 72 16.12 -13.19 -8.26
C GLN A 72 15.61 -11.91 -7.57
N PRO A 73 14.39 -11.92 -7.00
CA PRO A 73 13.96 -10.82 -6.16
C PRO A 73 15.04 -10.56 -5.11
N PRO A 74 15.28 -9.29 -4.69
CA PRO A 74 16.21 -9.02 -3.62
C PRO A 74 15.89 -9.98 -2.47
N LYS A 75 16.93 -10.67 -1.96
CA LYS A 75 16.74 -11.66 -0.90
C LYS A 75 15.86 -11.01 0.18
N PRO A 76 14.74 -11.64 0.57
CA PRO A 76 13.89 -11.10 1.62
C PRO A 76 14.77 -10.74 2.82
N GLU A 77 14.51 -9.59 3.45
CA GLU A 77 15.18 -9.28 4.71
C GLU A 77 14.93 -10.47 5.65
N PRO A 78 16.00 -11.14 6.12
CA PRO A 78 15.84 -12.35 6.91
C PRO A 78 15.07 -12.01 8.17
N ILE A 79 14.17 -12.92 8.56
CA ILE A 79 13.52 -12.83 9.86
C ILE A 79 14.61 -12.93 10.93
N LEU A 80 14.52 -12.08 11.95
CA LEU A 80 15.48 -12.07 13.03
C LEU A 80 15.38 -13.39 13.80
N HIS A 81 16.48 -14.13 13.88
CA HIS A 81 16.56 -15.40 14.60
C HIS A 81 17.34 -15.19 15.90
N GLU A 82 16.60 -14.86 16.96
CA GLU A 82 17.10 -14.82 18.33
C GLU A 82 16.77 -16.12 19.05
N SER A 83 17.59 -16.49 20.05
CA SER A 83 17.33 -17.69 20.84
C SER A 83 16.09 -17.48 21.70
N LYS A 84 15.02 -18.22 21.39
CA LYS A 84 13.76 -18.13 22.13
C LYS A 84 13.95 -18.34 23.63
N SER A 85 14.77 -19.32 24.04
CA SER A 85 15.01 -19.59 25.46
C SER A 85 15.70 -18.44 26.19
N LEU A 86 16.59 -17.71 25.51
CA LEU A 86 17.23 -16.51 26.09
C LEU A 86 16.24 -15.35 26.17
N LEU A 87 15.42 -15.14 25.13
CA LEU A 87 14.38 -14.12 25.15
C LEU A 87 13.31 -14.38 26.21
N ASP A 88 12.98 -15.66 26.43
CA ASP A 88 12.05 -16.09 27.47
C ASP A 88 12.60 -15.77 28.85
N PHE A 89 13.84 -16.19 29.13
CA PHE A 89 14.53 -15.89 30.38
C PHE A 89 14.72 -14.39 30.64
N GLU A 90 15.19 -13.63 29.64
CA GLU A 90 15.41 -12.18 29.80
C GLU A 90 14.10 -11.41 30.03
N ALA A 91 13.00 -11.82 29.40
CA ALA A 91 11.72 -11.16 29.63
C ALA A 91 11.08 -11.56 30.96
N GLU A 92 11.17 -12.83 31.38
CA GLU A 92 10.68 -13.26 32.71
C GLU A 92 11.36 -12.43 33.80
N ALA A 93 12.69 -12.33 33.76
CA ALA A 93 13.46 -11.50 34.69
C ALA A 93 13.06 -10.01 34.65
N TYR A 94 12.67 -9.49 33.48
CA TYR A 94 12.23 -8.10 33.34
C TYR A 94 10.79 -7.89 33.84
N GLU A 95 9.90 -8.86 33.61
CA GLU A 95 8.49 -8.80 34.00
C GLU A 95 8.31 -8.96 35.52
N GLU A 96 9.26 -9.60 36.20
CA GLU A 96 9.37 -9.60 37.67
C GLU A 96 9.68 -8.22 38.28
N ILE A 97 10.17 -7.26 37.49
CA ILE A 97 10.45 -5.91 37.98
C ILE A 97 9.14 -5.16 38.21
N ASP A 98 8.93 -4.73 39.45
CA ASP A 98 7.73 -4.00 39.87
C ASP A 98 7.43 -2.79 38.99
N GLU A 99 6.19 -2.74 38.49
CA GLU A 99 5.60 -1.54 37.90
C GLU A 99 5.26 -0.53 39.00
N VAL A 100 5.79 0.68 38.87
CA VAL A 100 5.61 1.78 39.82
C VAL A 100 4.43 2.65 39.42
N SER A 101 4.33 2.99 38.14
CA SER A 101 3.27 3.86 37.61
C SER A 101 3.18 3.81 36.09
N ARG A 102 2.08 4.36 35.56
CA ARG A 102 1.84 4.56 34.13
C ARG A 102 1.51 6.02 33.85
N LEU A 103 1.98 6.53 32.73
CA LEU A 103 1.67 7.86 32.25
C LEU A 103 1.01 7.78 30.87
N HIS A 104 -0.21 8.31 30.77
CA HIS A 104 -0.94 8.38 29.51
C HIS A 104 -0.43 9.54 28.66
N VAL A 105 0.28 9.22 27.57
CA VAL A 105 1.01 10.22 26.77
C VAL A 105 0.40 10.47 25.40
N TYR A 106 -0.48 9.58 24.92
CA TYR A 106 -1.16 9.74 23.65
C TYR A 106 -2.53 9.08 23.66
N GLU A 107 -3.52 9.79 23.12
CA GLU A 107 -4.80 9.20 22.71
C GLU A 107 -5.20 9.74 21.35
N TYR A 108 -5.71 8.84 20.50
CA TYR A 108 -6.14 9.16 19.15
C TYR A 108 -7.11 10.33 19.15
N ASN A 109 -6.82 11.33 18.32
CA ASN A 109 -7.63 12.55 18.17
C ASN A 109 -7.77 13.39 19.46
N ARG A 110 -6.89 13.22 20.44
CA ARG A 110 -6.85 14.05 21.66
C ARG A 110 -5.46 14.66 21.83
N PRO A 111 -5.12 15.70 21.04
CA PRO A 111 -3.76 16.27 21.01
C PRO A 111 -3.32 16.88 22.35
N ASN A 112 -4.28 17.24 23.21
CA ASN A 112 -3.99 17.83 24.51
C ASN A 112 -3.45 16.81 25.53
N ILE A 113 -3.64 15.49 25.33
CA ILE A 113 -3.20 14.47 26.30
C ILE A 113 -1.72 14.61 26.63
N PHE A 114 -0.85 14.69 25.61
CA PHE A 114 0.58 14.82 25.84
C PHE A 114 0.91 16.13 26.60
N ARG A 115 0.35 17.25 26.14
CA ARG A 115 0.61 18.58 26.73
C ARG A 115 0.17 18.64 28.20
N ASP A 116 -0.97 18.05 28.52
CA ASP A 116 -1.59 18.15 29.83
C ASP A 116 -1.09 17.04 30.79
N SER A 117 -0.29 16.08 30.29
CA SER A 117 0.22 14.94 31.07
C SER A 117 1.37 15.28 32.03
N ASN A 118 1.97 16.47 31.93
CA ASN A 118 3.24 16.81 32.61
C ASN A 118 4.34 15.75 32.33
N ALA A 119 4.38 15.22 31.11
CA ALA A 119 5.36 14.24 30.70
C ALA A 119 6.79 14.78 30.85
N PRO A 120 7.72 14.00 31.42
CA PRO A 120 9.13 14.35 31.43
C PRO A 120 9.67 14.61 30.02
N ASP A 121 10.67 15.49 29.88
CA ASP A 121 11.21 15.92 28.58
C ASP A 121 11.77 14.78 27.71
N ASP A 122 12.14 13.66 28.31
CA ASP A 122 12.62 12.46 27.62
C ASP A 122 11.48 11.54 27.11
N THR A 123 10.23 11.93 27.28
CA THR A 123 9.06 11.13 26.90
C THR A 123 8.86 11.18 25.38
N LEU A 124 8.73 10.01 24.77
CA LEU A 124 8.36 9.87 23.36
C LEU A 124 7.01 10.49 23.04
N ILE A 125 6.93 11.10 21.85
CA ILE A 125 5.71 11.72 21.32
C ILE A 125 5.16 10.82 20.22
N PHE A 126 3.89 10.43 20.33
CA PHE A 126 3.23 9.55 19.37
C PHE A 126 2.23 10.33 18.51
N ASP A 127 2.02 9.88 17.27
CA ASP A 127 0.92 10.34 16.42
C ASP A 127 0.44 9.21 15.49
N SER A 128 -0.84 9.19 15.20
CA SER A 128 -1.46 8.31 14.19
C SER A 128 -2.57 9.01 13.42
N LEU A 129 -2.70 10.33 13.56
CA LEU A 129 -3.71 11.15 12.92
C LEU A 129 -3.31 11.51 11.48
N PHE A 130 -3.08 10.48 10.66
CA PHE A 130 -2.73 10.59 9.25
C PHE A 130 -3.33 9.44 8.44
N GLU A 131 -3.20 9.51 7.10
CA GLU A 131 -3.70 8.46 6.20
C GLU A 131 -3.20 7.06 6.62
N SER A 132 -4.12 6.11 6.75
CA SER A 132 -3.86 4.73 7.21
C SER A 132 -3.27 4.59 8.62
N GLY A 133 -3.06 5.70 9.34
CA GLY A 133 -2.57 5.68 10.72
C GLY A 133 -3.50 4.86 11.62
N ASN A 134 -2.91 4.01 12.45
CA ASN A 134 -3.58 3.23 13.46
C ASN A 134 -2.72 3.08 14.72
N LEU A 135 -3.08 3.87 15.74
CA LEU A 135 -2.71 3.75 17.14
C LEU A 135 -3.82 4.45 17.92
N LEU A 136 -4.40 3.79 18.91
CA LEU A 136 -5.46 4.33 19.75
C LEU A 136 -4.89 5.08 20.95
N ARG A 137 -3.91 4.47 21.64
CA ARG A 137 -3.40 4.97 22.91
C ARG A 137 -1.95 4.54 23.12
N ALA A 138 -1.16 5.38 23.80
CA ALA A 138 0.16 5.03 24.30
C ALA A 138 0.30 5.42 25.77
N GLU A 139 0.82 4.51 26.57
CA GLU A 139 1.20 4.75 27.96
C GLU A 139 2.67 4.44 28.18
N ARG A 140 3.39 5.38 28.81
CA ARG A 140 4.73 5.12 29.33
C ARG A 140 4.61 4.33 30.63
N VAL A 141 5.33 3.23 30.74
CA VAL A 141 5.37 2.37 31.92
C VAL A 141 6.66 2.66 32.70
N PHE A 142 6.55 2.92 33.99
CA PHE A 142 7.69 3.14 34.87
C PHE A 142 7.88 1.91 35.75
N ARG A 143 9.05 1.27 35.65
CA ARG A 143 9.44 0.14 36.49
C ARG A 143 10.58 0.52 37.44
N LYS A 144 10.65 -0.18 38.57
CA LYS A 144 11.69 0.02 39.58
C LYS A 144 13.00 -0.67 39.17
N ILE A 145 13.74 -0.05 38.26
CA ILE A 145 14.99 -0.63 37.74
C ILE A 145 16.01 -0.83 38.88
N PRO A 146 16.54 -2.05 39.10
CA PRO A 146 17.57 -2.28 40.12
C PRO A 146 18.87 -1.53 39.81
N THR A 147 19.56 -1.02 40.84
CA THR A 147 20.78 -0.19 40.71
C THR A 147 21.99 -0.90 40.10
N ASN A 148 21.97 -2.24 40.02
CA ASN A 148 23.06 -3.07 39.49
C ASN A 148 22.73 -3.74 38.14
N SER A 149 21.69 -3.26 37.46
CA SER A 149 21.25 -3.80 36.18
C SER A 149 22.19 -3.37 35.05
N GLY A 150 22.74 -4.34 34.31
CA GLY A 150 23.60 -4.07 33.16
C GLY A 150 22.88 -3.38 31.98
N SER A 151 23.65 -2.97 30.97
CA SER A 151 23.23 -2.23 29.77
C SER A 151 22.14 -2.87 28.88
N ARG A 152 21.59 -4.04 29.25
CA ARG A 152 20.58 -4.79 28.47
C ARG A 152 19.14 -4.52 28.90
N ILE A 153 18.91 -3.84 30.01
CA ILE A 153 17.56 -3.53 30.48
C ILE A 153 17.01 -2.32 29.69
N PRO A 154 15.78 -2.41 29.12
CA PRO A 154 15.12 -1.27 28.52
C PRO A 154 15.11 -0.07 29.47
N GLN A 155 15.58 1.08 29.01
CA GLN A 155 15.61 2.31 29.80
C GLN A 155 14.25 3.02 29.79
N GLN A 156 13.42 2.79 28.78
CA GLN A 156 12.04 3.26 28.73
C GLN A 156 11.12 2.18 28.15
N GLU A 157 9.88 2.14 28.63
CA GLU A 157 8.87 1.16 28.23
C GLU A 157 7.54 1.83 27.89
N TYR A 158 6.87 1.31 26.86
CA TYR A 158 5.58 1.82 26.38
C TYR A 158 4.61 0.70 26.03
N ASP A 159 3.42 0.76 26.63
CA ASP A 159 2.28 -0.05 26.21
C ASP A 159 1.43 0.73 25.21
N LEU A 160 1.16 0.09 24.07
CA LEU A 160 0.49 0.67 22.91
C LEU A 160 -0.79 -0.11 22.62
N LEU A 161 -1.90 0.60 22.46
CA LEU A 161 -3.16 0.02 22.02
C LEU A 161 -3.43 0.46 20.60
N ILE A 162 -3.76 -0.50 19.73
CA ILE A 162 -4.22 -0.18 18.38
C ILE A 162 -5.74 -0.06 18.36
N HIS A 163 -6.22 0.78 17.44
CA HIS A 163 -7.65 0.90 17.21
C HIS A 163 -8.17 -0.42 16.61
N PRO A 164 -9.28 -0.99 17.12
CA PRO A 164 -9.94 -2.11 16.47
C PRO A 164 -10.56 -1.70 15.14
N ASP A 165 -10.86 -2.65 14.27
CA ASP A 165 -11.60 -2.33 13.06
C ASP A 165 -12.95 -1.70 13.39
N VAL A 166 -13.35 -0.73 12.57
CA VAL A 166 -14.59 0.03 12.76
C VAL A 166 -15.79 -0.90 12.80
N LYS A 167 -16.60 -0.79 13.87
CA LYS A 167 -17.77 -1.66 14.16
C LYS A 167 -17.41 -3.13 14.39
N ASN A 168 -16.14 -3.46 14.60
CA ASN A 168 -15.71 -4.80 14.92
C ASN A 168 -14.57 -4.79 15.96
N GLY A 169 -14.98 -4.90 17.22
CA GLY A 169 -14.07 -5.02 18.35
C GLY A 169 -13.40 -6.39 18.49
N ALA A 170 -13.34 -7.23 17.46
CA ALA A 170 -12.59 -8.50 17.48
C ALA A 170 -11.34 -8.45 16.58
N TYR A 171 -11.31 -7.58 15.57
CA TYR A 171 -10.16 -7.49 14.65
C TYR A 171 -9.21 -6.35 15.04
N ARG A 172 -7.98 -6.73 15.39
CA ARG A 172 -6.86 -5.84 15.78
C ARG A 172 -5.56 -6.45 15.28
N GLN A 173 -5.00 -5.94 14.18
CA GLN A 173 -3.75 -6.44 13.59
C GLN A 173 -2.92 -5.37 12.89
N TRP A 174 -3.58 -4.47 12.15
CA TRP A 174 -2.90 -3.37 11.46
C TRP A 174 -2.49 -2.31 12.48
N PHE A 175 -1.23 -1.91 12.46
CA PHE A 175 -0.74 -0.74 13.16
C PHE A 175 0.08 0.11 12.20
N TYR A 176 -0.02 1.41 12.37
CA TYR A 176 0.78 2.37 11.64
C TYR A 176 0.81 3.70 12.39
N PHE A 177 1.95 4.07 12.97
CA PHE A 177 2.06 5.27 13.79
C PHE A 177 3.44 5.90 13.65
N GLU A 178 3.52 7.15 14.07
CA GLU A 178 4.70 8.00 14.13
C GLU A 178 5.17 8.10 15.58
N ILE A 179 6.48 8.09 15.77
CA ILE A 179 7.14 8.43 17.03
C ILE A 179 8.19 9.53 16.79
N ARG A 180 8.22 10.51 17.69
CA ARG A 180 9.23 11.57 17.78
C ARG A 180 9.84 11.60 19.18
N ASN A 181 10.90 12.41 19.34
CA ASN A 181 11.65 12.59 20.59
C ASN A 181 12.45 11.35 21.05
N GLY A 182 12.73 10.42 20.13
CA GLY A 182 13.65 9.30 20.39
C GLY A 182 15.11 9.76 20.45
N LYS A 183 15.88 9.13 21.34
CA LYS A 183 17.30 9.43 21.56
C LYS A 183 18.20 8.22 21.22
N PRO A 184 19.32 8.43 20.51
CA PRO A 184 20.34 7.39 20.34
C PRO A 184 20.93 6.91 21.66
N GLY A 185 21.38 5.67 21.73
CA GLY A 185 21.96 5.06 22.94
C GLY A 185 20.94 4.67 24.02
N ILE A 186 19.65 4.88 23.77
CA ILE A 186 18.56 4.50 24.67
C ILE A 186 17.78 3.34 24.06
N THR A 187 17.64 2.26 24.82
CA THR A 187 16.82 1.10 24.46
C THR A 187 15.40 1.33 24.94
N TYR A 188 14.46 1.34 24.00
CA TYR A 188 13.04 1.47 24.25
C TYR A 188 12.36 0.11 24.08
N ARG A 189 11.51 -0.30 25.02
CA ARG A 189 10.62 -1.45 24.89
C ARG A 189 9.22 -0.99 24.50
N PHE A 190 8.71 -1.51 23.40
CA PHE A 190 7.34 -1.26 22.94
C PHE A 190 6.54 -2.55 22.99
N SER A 191 5.32 -2.47 23.52
CA SER A 191 4.37 -3.59 23.58
C SER A 191 3.06 -3.17 22.91
N LEU A 192 2.69 -3.74 21.76
CA LEU A 192 1.35 -3.58 21.20
C LEU A 192 0.41 -4.60 21.83
N VAL A 193 -0.26 -4.20 22.90
CA VAL A 193 -0.82 -5.12 23.90
C VAL A 193 -2.17 -5.74 23.55
N ASN A 194 -2.85 -5.27 22.50
CA ASN A 194 -4.24 -5.67 22.21
C ASN A 194 -4.41 -6.39 20.85
N LEU A 195 -3.39 -7.08 20.33
CA LEU A 195 -3.48 -7.79 19.05
C LEU A 195 -4.39 -9.03 19.14
N ALA A 196 -5.21 -9.26 18.12
CA ALA A 196 -6.28 -10.26 18.19
C ALA A 196 -5.87 -11.65 17.67
N LYS A 197 -4.90 -11.73 16.77
CA LYS A 197 -4.60 -12.98 16.05
C LYS A 197 -3.63 -13.86 16.83
N SER A 198 -4.00 -15.09 17.15
CA SER A 198 -3.04 -16.09 17.63
C SER A 198 -2.13 -16.56 16.48
N GLY A 199 -0.84 -16.78 16.76
CA GLY A 199 0.11 -17.35 15.77
C GLY A 199 0.52 -16.41 14.64
N ALA A 200 0.71 -15.12 14.91
CA ALA A 200 1.29 -14.19 13.94
C ALA A 200 2.78 -14.49 13.66
N LEU A 201 3.28 -14.12 12.47
CA LEU A 201 4.70 -14.27 12.11
C LEU A 201 5.64 -13.53 13.07
N PHE A 202 5.13 -12.55 13.82
CA PHE A 202 5.84 -11.90 14.93
C PHE A 202 6.36 -12.93 15.95
N GLY A 203 5.61 -14.00 16.24
CA GLY A 203 6.06 -15.08 17.13
C GLY A 203 7.18 -15.95 16.57
N GLN A 204 7.58 -15.72 15.31
CA GLN A 204 8.73 -16.34 14.67
C GLN A 204 9.90 -15.35 14.51
N GLY A 205 9.83 -14.16 15.12
CA GLY A 205 10.86 -13.14 15.07
C GLY A 205 10.67 -12.08 13.97
N LEU A 206 9.51 -12.05 13.28
CA LEU A 206 9.24 -11.01 12.28
C LEU A 206 9.26 -9.64 12.96
N GLN A 207 10.14 -8.75 12.52
CA GLN A 207 10.20 -7.39 13.04
C GLN A 207 9.09 -6.50 12.42
N PRO A 208 8.60 -5.46 13.12
CA PRO A 208 7.85 -4.39 12.47
C PRO A 208 8.69 -3.72 11.38
N VAL A 209 8.03 -3.07 10.42
CA VAL A 209 8.75 -2.19 9.48
C VAL A 209 8.84 -0.79 10.06
N VAL A 210 10.00 -0.16 9.86
CA VAL A 210 10.34 1.15 10.37
C VAL A 210 10.82 2.05 9.23
N TYR A 211 10.45 3.32 9.28
CA TYR A 211 10.89 4.36 8.35
C TYR A 211 11.34 5.60 9.13
N SER A 212 12.57 6.04 8.93
CA SER A 212 13.11 7.28 9.49
C SER A 212 13.11 8.38 8.43
N GLU A 213 12.61 9.57 8.77
CA GLU A 213 12.67 10.72 7.86
C GLU A 213 14.12 11.18 7.61
N LYS A 214 15.00 11.09 8.62
CA LYS A 214 16.42 11.39 8.44
C LYS A 214 17.13 10.40 7.51
N ASP A 215 16.85 9.12 7.63
CA ASP A 215 17.36 8.10 6.72
C ASP A 215 16.81 8.26 5.30
N ALA A 216 15.56 8.70 5.19
CA ALA A 216 14.95 9.01 3.91
C ALA A 216 15.72 10.12 3.17
N THR A 217 16.29 11.12 3.85
CA THR A 217 17.14 12.12 3.19
C THR A 217 18.37 11.51 2.50
N LYS A 218 18.79 10.31 2.92
CA LYS A 218 19.89 9.52 2.35
C LYS A 218 19.41 8.43 1.40
N GLY A 219 18.12 8.44 1.03
CA GLY A 219 17.53 7.49 0.09
C GLY A 219 17.16 6.13 0.69
N ILE A 220 17.18 5.99 2.01
CA ILE A 220 16.85 4.75 2.74
C ILE A 220 15.36 4.79 3.10
N GLY A 221 14.59 3.81 2.62
CA GLY A 221 13.15 3.69 2.88
C GLY A 221 12.81 2.77 4.05
N TRP A 222 11.61 2.17 4.02
CA TRP A 222 11.15 1.20 5.02
C TRP A 222 12.07 -0.02 5.15
N ARG A 223 12.35 -0.46 6.39
CA ARG A 223 13.18 -1.62 6.73
C ARG A 223 12.60 -2.39 7.92
N HIS A 224 12.78 -3.69 8.00
CA HIS A 224 12.50 -4.46 9.21
C HIS A 224 13.51 -4.07 10.32
N ARG A 225 13.02 -3.69 11.50
CA ARG A 225 13.84 -3.21 12.62
C ARG A 225 13.26 -3.57 13.98
N GLY A 226 14.12 -3.61 14.98
CA GLY A 226 13.82 -3.97 16.37
C GLY A 226 14.56 -5.25 16.77
N THR A 227 14.68 -5.50 18.06
CA THR A 227 15.29 -6.71 18.63
C THR A 227 14.40 -7.26 19.72
N CYS A 228 14.73 -8.42 20.28
CA CYS A 228 13.97 -9.04 21.35
C CYS A 228 12.47 -9.20 20.97
N ILE A 229 12.21 -9.66 19.74
CA ILE A 229 10.85 -9.74 19.20
C ILE A 229 10.10 -10.88 19.87
N ARG A 230 8.95 -10.57 20.48
CA ARG A 230 8.07 -11.54 21.14
C ARG A 230 6.62 -11.34 20.73
N TYR A 231 5.87 -12.44 20.74
CA TYR A 231 4.43 -12.44 20.45
C TYR A 231 3.70 -13.46 21.31
N ASP A 232 3.21 -12.99 22.45
CA ASP A 232 2.65 -13.85 23.50
C ASP A 232 1.30 -13.30 23.98
N MET A 233 0.62 -14.03 24.86
CA MET A 233 -0.59 -13.52 25.50
C MET A 233 -0.23 -12.30 26.35
N THR A 234 -1.01 -11.23 26.22
CA THR A 234 -0.74 -9.98 26.94
C THR A 234 -1.06 -10.14 28.43
N ALA A 235 -0.17 -9.61 29.28
CA ALA A 235 -0.44 -9.41 30.71
C ALA A 235 -0.88 -7.97 31.03
N SER A 236 -0.89 -7.08 30.03
CA SER A 236 -1.18 -5.66 30.25
C SER A 236 -2.63 -5.44 30.69
N PRO A 237 -2.86 -4.65 31.75
CA PRO A 237 -4.22 -4.37 32.24
C PRO A 237 -5.05 -3.53 31.26
N LEU A 238 -4.40 -2.90 30.26
CA LEU A 238 -5.08 -2.09 29.25
C LEU A 238 -5.77 -2.95 28.18
N ALA A 239 -5.37 -4.22 28.05
CA ALA A 239 -5.82 -5.06 26.95
C ALA A 239 -7.06 -5.89 27.32
N PRO A 240 -7.94 -6.20 26.35
CA PRO A 240 -9.06 -7.10 26.60
C PRO A 240 -8.55 -8.52 26.93
N PRO A 241 -9.28 -9.30 27.75
CA PRO A 241 -8.88 -10.65 28.12
C PRO A 241 -8.59 -11.54 26.89
N GLY A 242 -7.47 -12.27 26.94
CA GLY A 242 -7.05 -13.19 25.87
C GLY A 242 -6.47 -12.52 24.63
N ALA A 243 -6.18 -11.22 24.66
CA ALA A 243 -5.42 -10.57 23.59
C ALA A 243 -3.94 -10.98 23.62
N ASN A 244 -3.24 -10.71 22.51
CA ASN A 244 -1.81 -10.96 22.36
C ASN A 244 -1.05 -9.63 22.35
N ALA A 245 0.20 -9.66 22.82
CA ALA A 245 1.12 -8.55 22.77
C ALA A 245 2.23 -8.83 21.75
N LEU A 246 2.48 -7.88 20.83
CA LEU A 246 3.75 -7.82 20.10
C LEU A 246 4.71 -6.95 20.89
N THR A 247 5.78 -7.54 21.40
CA THR A 247 6.79 -6.82 22.18
C THR A 247 8.11 -6.79 21.41
N PHE A 248 8.77 -5.64 21.39
CA PHE A 248 10.09 -5.49 20.78
C PHE A 248 10.88 -4.36 21.43
N HIS A 249 12.20 -4.48 21.37
CA HIS A 249 13.12 -3.42 21.70
C HIS A 249 13.51 -2.63 20.45
N TYR A 250 13.77 -1.34 20.61
CA TYR A 250 14.22 -0.47 19.54
C TYR A 250 15.12 0.64 20.08
N GLU A 251 16.15 0.98 19.32
CA GLU A 251 17.04 2.12 19.57
C GLU A 251 16.93 3.07 18.39
N PHE A 252 16.72 4.36 18.65
CA PHE A 252 16.60 5.37 17.61
C PHE A 252 17.99 5.69 17.02
N GLU A 253 18.12 5.60 15.70
CA GLU A 253 19.40 5.86 15.03
C GLU A 253 19.80 7.35 15.06
N HIS A 254 18.82 8.26 15.18
CA HIS A 254 19.05 9.71 15.12
C HIS A 254 18.24 10.45 16.19
N GLU A 255 18.84 11.47 16.80
CA GLU A 255 18.13 12.43 17.65
C GLU A 255 17.25 13.35 16.80
N ASN A 256 16.13 13.86 17.33
CA ASN A 256 15.22 14.77 16.60
C ASN A 256 14.72 14.21 15.26
N ASP A 257 14.49 12.90 15.20
CA ASP A 257 13.94 12.21 14.04
C ASP A 257 12.42 12.01 14.18
N CYS A 258 11.79 11.81 13.04
CA CYS A 258 10.41 11.39 12.92
C CYS A 258 10.42 9.97 12.34
N VAL A 259 10.02 9.01 13.16
CA VAL A 259 10.13 7.59 12.84
C VAL A 259 8.76 6.94 12.81
N TYR A 260 8.44 6.29 11.70
CA TYR A 260 7.19 5.59 11.49
C TYR A 260 7.35 4.10 11.68
N PHE A 261 6.38 3.46 12.32
CA PHE A 261 6.30 2.01 12.56
C PHE A 261 5.03 1.46 11.94
N ALA A 262 5.11 0.33 11.23
CA ALA A 262 3.92 -0.33 10.67
C ALA A 262 4.01 -1.87 10.70
N CYS A 263 2.85 -2.53 10.66
CA CYS A 263 2.72 -3.99 10.64
C CYS A 263 3.38 -4.60 9.40
N ILE A 264 3.19 -3.95 8.26
CA ILE A 264 3.89 -4.18 7.02
C ILE A 264 3.92 -2.83 6.30
N GLN A 265 4.87 -2.62 5.38
CA GLN A 265 4.79 -1.46 4.49
C GLN A 265 3.39 -1.45 3.82
N PRO A 266 2.74 -0.33 3.52
CA PRO A 266 1.42 -0.30 2.86
C PRO A 266 1.44 -0.66 1.34
N TYR A 267 0.37 -1.27 0.78
CA TYR A 267 0.28 -1.91 -0.57
C TYR A 267 -0.47 -1.06 -1.60
N THR A 268 0.03 -0.83 -2.82
CA THR A 268 -0.46 0.28 -3.67
C THR A 268 -1.03 -0.07 -5.06
N TYR A 269 -2.21 0.47 -5.40
CA TYR A 269 -2.76 0.63 -6.74
C TYR A 269 -2.32 1.99 -7.31
N THR A 270 -1.72 2.09 -8.50
CA THR A 270 -1.25 3.40 -9.01
C THR A 270 -2.00 3.84 -10.27
N VAL A 271 -2.53 5.07 -10.28
CA VAL A 271 -3.16 5.70 -11.44
C VAL A 271 -2.56 7.07 -11.72
N SER A 272 -2.32 7.36 -12.99
CA SER A 272 -1.91 8.70 -13.45
C SER A 272 -2.86 9.23 -14.51
N ALA A 273 -2.92 10.54 -14.68
CA ALA A 273 -3.69 11.18 -15.74
C ALA A 273 -2.99 12.42 -16.30
N ARG A 274 -3.49 12.88 -17.47
CA ARG A 274 -3.20 14.20 -18.04
C ARG A 274 -1.71 14.48 -18.24
N VAL A 275 -1.01 13.49 -18.80
CA VAL A 275 0.38 13.63 -19.27
C VAL A 275 0.44 14.46 -20.55
N HIS A 276 -0.55 14.35 -21.42
CA HIS A 276 -0.79 15.30 -22.52
C HIS A 276 -1.79 16.37 -22.01
N PRO A 277 -1.44 17.66 -22.07
CA PRO A 277 -2.28 18.67 -21.43
C PRO A 277 -3.64 18.90 -22.10
N GLY A 278 -3.71 18.70 -23.42
CA GLY A 278 -4.90 18.86 -24.26
C GLY A 278 -5.93 17.74 -24.12
N GLU A 279 -5.78 16.84 -23.14
CA GLU A 279 -6.69 15.72 -22.86
C GLU A 279 -7.45 15.95 -21.54
N PRO A 280 -8.33 16.97 -21.43
CA PRO A 280 -9.03 17.28 -20.19
C PRO A 280 -10.03 16.20 -19.77
N ASN A 281 -10.53 15.41 -20.70
CA ASN A 281 -11.36 14.23 -20.42
C ASN A 281 -10.64 13.22 -19.50
N SER A 282 -9.31 13.13 -19.54
CA SER A 282 -8.53 12.33 -18.58
C SER A 282 -8.67 12.83 -17.14
N SER A 283 -8.78 14.14 -16.91
CA SER A 283 -9.05 14.70 -15.58
C SER A 283 -10.49 14.45 -15.13
N TRP A 284 -11.46 14.47 -16.04
CA TRP A 284 -12.84 14.12 -15.69
C TRP A 284 -12.98 12.66 -15.30
N MET A 285 -12.28 11.75 -15.99
CA MET A 285 -12.17 10.35 -15.57
C MET A 285 -11.51 10.23 -14.19
N MET A 286 -10.42 10.97 -13.97
CA MET A 286 -9.74 11.00 -12.68
C MET A 286 -10.65 11.49 -11.55
N GLN A 287 -11.40 12.58 -11.79
CA GLN A 287 -12.35 13.11 -10.81
C GLN A 287 -13.44 12.09 -10.50
N GLY A 288 -14.08 11.49 -11.50
CA GLY A 288 -15.11 10.47 -11.27
C GLY A 288 -14.57 9.24 -10.53
N MET A 289 -13.32 8.84 -10.81
CA MET A 289 -12.64 7.78 -10.07
C MET A 289 -12.42 8.19 -8.60
N LEU A 290 -11.93 9.41 -8.34
CA LEU A 290 -11.73 9.92 -6.99
C LEU A 290 -13.05 10.05 -6.23
N ASP A 291 -14.09 10.63 -6.83
CA ASP A 291 -15.42 10.77 -6.23
C ASP A 291 -16.01 9.41 -5.86
N TYR A 292 -15.88 8.41 -6.74
CA TYR A 292 -16.29 7.04 -6.43
C TYR A 292 -15.45 6.46 -5.30
N LEU A 293 -14.12 6.55 -5.39
CA LEU A 293 -13.17 6.00 -4.44
C LEU A 293 -13.15 6.71 -3.09
N THR A 294 -13.69 7.91 -2.93
CA THR A 294 -13.87 8.57 -1.63
C THR A 294 -15.31 8.52 -1.15
N GLY A 295 -16.25 8.17 -2.05
CA GLY A 295 -17.66 8.05 -1.75
C GLY A 295 -18.03 6.91 -0.78
N PRO A 296 -19.29 6.91 -0.30
CA PRO A 296 -19.78 5.98 0.71
C PRO A 296 -20.20 4.61 0.15
N SER A 297 -20.01 4.35 -1.15
CA SER A 297 -20.47 3.10 -1.77
C SER A 297 -19.77 1.88 -1.13
N SER A 298 -20.51 0.77 -1.05
CA SER A 298 -19.98 -0.50 -0.53
C SER A 298 -18.80 -0.99 -1.37
N GLY A 299 -18.88 -0.85 -2.70
CA GLY A 299 -17.79 -1.17 -3.62
C GLY A 299 -16.52 -0.36 -3.35
N ALA A 300 -16.64 0.97 -3.20
CA ALA A 300 -15.50 1.82 -2.87
C ALA A 300 -14.90 1.50 -1.49
N THR A 301 -15.74 1.18 -0.51
CA THR A 301 -15.28 0.74 0.83
C THR A 301 -14.48 -0.57 0.74
N VAL A 302 -14.97 -1.55 -0.02
CA VAL A 302 -14.24 -2.81 -0.26
C VAL A 302 -12.91 -2.53 -0.95
N LEU A 303 -12.90 -1.68 -1.97
CA LEU A 303 -11.65 -1.31 -2.67
C LEU A 303 -10.63 -0.67 -1.71
N ARG A 304 -11.03 0.35 -0.93
CA ARG A 304 -10.14 1.02 0.04
C ARG A 304 -9.63 0.09 1.15
N ARG A 305 -10.37 -0.98 1.49
CA ARG A 305 -9.94 -1.99 2.46
C ARG A 305 -8.90 -2.97 1.92
N ASN A 306 -8.89 -3.19 0.60
CA ASN A 306 -8.02 -4.18 -0.03
C ASN A 306 -6.83 -3.56 -0.79
N PHE A 307 -6.90 -2.29 -1.15
CA PHE A 307 -5.88 -1.59 -1.95
C PHE A 307 -5.64 -0.17 -1.44
N VAL A 308 -4.38 0.29 -1.43
CA VAL A 308 -4.04 1.72 -1.25
C VAL A 308 -3.95 2.39 -2.61
N PHE A 309 -4.77 3.38 -2.90
CA PHE A 309 -4.70 4.07 -4.19
C PHE A 309 -3.64 5.19 -4.16
N LYS A 310 -2.66 5.11 -5.06
CA LYS A 310 -1.65 6.13 -5.36
C LYS A 310 -2.08 6.84 -6.64
N VAL A 311 -2.50 8.08 -6.47
CA VAL A 311 -3.14 8.86 -7.53
C VAL A 311 -2.22 10.02 -7.89
N VAL A 312 -1.91 10.15 -9.18
CA VAL A 312 -1.29 11.35 -9.76
C VAL A 312 -2.31 12.00 -10.69
N PRO A 313 -3.11 12.97 -10.21
CA PRO A 313 -4.23 13.52 -10.98
C PRO A 313 -3.82 14.24 -12.27
N MET A 314 -2.57 14.69 -12.33
CA MET A 314 -2.05 15.46 -13.46
C MET A 314 -0.53 15.31 -13.54
N LEU A 315 -0.03 14.78 -14.65
CA LEU A 315 1.40 14.60 -14.89
C LEU A 315 2.07 15.82 -15.55
N ASN A 316 1.30 16.72 -16.16
CA ASN A 316 1.83 17.87 -16.89
C ASN A 316 1.10 19.18 -16.52
N PRO A 317 1.19 19.64 -15.25
CA PRO A 317 0.55 20.87 -14.82
C PRO A 317 0.99 22.09 -15.61
N ASP A 318 2.29 22.20 -15.90
CA ASP A 318 2.84 23.36 -16.61
C ASP A 318 2.30 23.48 -18.04
N GLY A 319 2.24 22.36 -18.77
CA GLY A 319 1.64 22.33 -20.10
C GLY A 319 0.14 22.63 -20.08
N VAL A 320 -0.58 22.28 -19.00
CA VAL A 320 -2.01 22.61 -18.85
C VAL A 320 -2.19 24.11 -18.64
N ILE A 321 -1.41 24.70 -17.72
CA ILE A 321 -1.44 26.15 -17.43
C ILE A 321 -1.16 26.96 -18.70
N ASN A 322 -0.22 26.49 -19.53
CA ASN A 322 0.16 27.16 -20.78
C ASN A 322 -0.78 26.86 -21.97
N GLY A 323 -1.80 26.01 -21.80
CA GLY A 323 -2.72 25.65 -22.89
C GLY A 323 -2.08 24.81 -23.99
N ASN A 324 -1.02 24.04 -23.70
CA ASN A 324 -0.39 23.16 -24.66
C ASN A 324 -1.31 21.97 -25.03
N THR A 325 -1.12 21.38 -26.20
CA THR A 325 -1.86 20.15 -26.56
C THR A 325 -1.18 18.88 -26.03
N ARG A 326 0.14 18.74 -26.20
CA ARG A 326 0.81 17.43 -26.08
C ARG A 326 2.08 17.40 -25.22
N VAL A 327 2.73 18.54 -25.01
CA VAL A 327 4.10 18.63 -24.50
C VAL A 327 4.20 19.48 -23.23
N ASN A 328 5.25 19.28 -22.43
CA ASN A 328 5.61 20.19 -21.33
C ASN A 328 6.17 21.54 -21.84
N LEU A 329 6.56 22.45 -20.94
CA LEU A 329 7.12 23.75 -21.33
C LEU A 329 8.43 23.66 -22.11
N ALA A 330 9.20 22.59 -21.94
CA ALA A 330 10.42 22.34 -22.69
C ALA A 330 10.16 21.69 -24.07
N GLY A 331 8.90 21.54 -24.49
CA GLY A 331 8.53 21.00 -25.81
C GLY A 331 8.59 19.48 -25.92
N TRP A 332 8.69 18.75 -24.81
CA TRP A 332 8.80 17.29 -24.83
C TRP A 332 7.46 16.58 -24.54
N ASP A 333 7.18 15.54 -25.33
CA ASP A 333 6.10 14.57 -25.04
C ASP A 333 6.54 13.69 -23.86
N LEU A 334 5.99 13.96 -22.68
CA LEU A 334 6.32 13.25 -21.45
C LEU A 334 6.02 11.75 -21.51
N ASN A 335 5.02 11.32 -22.29
CA ASN A 335 4.70 9.91 -22.51
C ASN A 335 5.62 9.23 -23.54
N ARG A 336 6.76 9.85 -23.87
CA ARG A 336 7.88 9.23 -24.62
C ARG A 336 9.17 9.19 -23.81
N LYS A 337 9.14 9.62 -22.55
CA LYS A 337 10.32 9.81 -21.69
C LYS A 337 10.37 8.84 -20.51
N TRP A 338 9.60 7.76 -20.56
CA TRP A 338 9.54 6.80 -19.44
C TRP A 338 10.73 5.85 -19.38
N ASN A 339 11.42 5.52 -20.47
CA ASN A 339 12.53 4.56 -20.43
C ASN A 339 13.73 5.08 -19.60
N SER A 340 14.11 6.34 -19.79
CA SER A 340 15.23 6.99 -19.08
C SER A 340 14.89 8.45 -18.78
N PRO A 341 13.95 8.71 -17.86
CA PRO A 341 13.59 10.08 -17.51
C PRO A 341 14.77 10.77 -16.81
N ILE A 342 15.05 12.01 -17.20
CA ILE A 342 16.01 12.90 -16.55
C ILE A 342 15.23 13.75 -15.55
N GLU A 343 15.62 13.73 -14.28
CA GLU A 343 14.89 14.38 -13.17
C GLU A 343 14.64 15.87 -13.42
N GLN A 344 15.65 16.60 -13.91
CA GLN A 344 15.58 18.04 -14.14
C GLN A 344 14.66 18.42 -15.32
N LEU A 345 14.47 17.51 -16.29
CA LEU A 345 13.67 17.78 -17.50
C LEU A 345 12.27 17.20 -17.42
N PHE A 346 12.11 16.04 -16.77
CA PHE A 346 10.87 15.26 -16.68
C PHE A 346 10.57 14.85 -15.23
N PRO A 347 10.54 15.79 -14.27
CA PRO A 347 10.45 15.47 -12.83
C PRO A 347 9.23 14.61 -12.48
N THR A 348 8.08 14.90 -13.08
CA THR A 348 6.84 14.15 -12.83
C THR A 348 6.93 12.69 -13.28
N ILE A 349 7.54 12.43 -14.43
CA ILE A 349 7.77 11.07 -14.96
C ILE A 349 8.84 10.34 -14.14
N TYR A 350 9.93 11.04 -13.80
CA TYR A 350 11.03 10.49 -13.02
C TYR A 350 10.56 9.98 -11.66
N HIS A 351 9.89 10.83 -10.88
CA HIS A 351 9.45 10.46 -9.53
C HIS A 351 8.33 9.41 -9.56
N LEU A 352 7.40 9.47 -10.51
CA LEU A 352 6.36 8.44 -10.64
C LEU A 352 6.96 7.07 -11.01
N LYS A 353 7.90 7.02 -11.96
CA LYS A 353 8.60 5.78 -12.32
C LYS A 353 9.38 5.20 -11.14
N GLN A 354 10.07 6.03 -10.35
CA GLN A 354 10.78 5.56 -9.16
C GLN A 354 9.83 4.98 -8.10
N GLN A 355 8.70 5.65 -7.87
CA GLN A 355 7.68 5.17 -6.95
C GLN A 355 7.12 3.81 -7.40
N LEU A 356 6.78 3.67 -8.68
CA LEU A 356 6.32 2.40 -9.25
C LEU A 356 7.36 1.30 -9.15
N ALA A 357 8.62 1.59 -9.48
CA ALA A 357 9.72 0.63 -9.40
C ALA A 357 9.91 0.08 -7.99
N HIS A 358 9.80 0.94 -6.97
CA HIS A 358 9.89 0.54 -5.58
C HIS A 358 8.78 -0.40 -5.13
N PHE A 359 7.52 -0.04 -5.42
CA PHE A 359 6.42 -0.90 -5.03
C PHE A 359 6.50 -2.22 -5.78
N GLN A 360 6.85 -2.18 -7.06
CA GLN A 360 6.91 -3.37 -7.89
C GLN A 360 8.10 -4.28 -7.56
N SER A 361 9.23 -3.74 -7.06
CA SER A 361 10.34 -4.57 -6.57
C SER A 361 9.95 -5.55 -5.44
N ARG A 362 8.80 -5.30 -4.79
CA ARG A 362 8.20 -6.16 -3.75
C ARG A 362 6.93 -6.87 -4.24
N GLY A 363 6.66 -6.86 -5.55
CA GLY A 363 5.43 -7.40 -6.15
C GLY A 363 4.18 -6.64 -5.76
N ARG A 364 4.28 -5.32 -5.47
CA ARG A 364 3.20 -4.58 -4.80
C ARG A 364 2.31 -3.71 -5.67
N VAL A 365 2.48 -3.77 -6.99
CA VAL A 365 1.63 -3.02 -7.92
C VAL A 365 0.62 -3.99 -8.56
N ALA A 366 -0.63 -3.94 -8.09
CA ALA A 366 -1.69 -4.78 -8.64
C ALA A 366 -2.09 -4.35 -10.06
N ILE A 367 -2.22 -3.03 -10.26
CA ILE A 367 -2.55 -2.39 -11.54
C ILE A 367 -1.80 -1.05 -11.62
N TYR A 368 -1.27 -0.75 -12.80
CA TYR A 368 -0.93 0.59 -13.24
C TYR A 368 -1.87 1.01 -14.38
N CYS A 369 -2.45 2.20 -14.30
CA CYS A 369 -3.32 2.73 -15.33
C CYS A 369 -3.01 4.21 -15.60
N ASP A 370 -2.76 4.56 -16.85
CA ASP A 370 -2.52 5.92 -17.32
C ASP A 370 -3.72 6.42 -18.13
N LEU A 371 -4.40 7.47 -17.67
CA LEU A 371 -5.64 8.00 -18.26
C LEU A 371 -5.33 9.04 -19.36
N HIS A 372 -5.85 8.82 -20.57
CA HIS A 372 -5.62 9.62 -21.78
C HIS A 372 -6.94 9.97 -22.51
N GLY A 373 -6.82 10.86 -23.48
CA GLY A 373 -7.87 11.22 -24.42
C GLY A 373 -7.57 10.81 -25.87
N HIS A 374 -8.60 10.42 -26.61
CA HIS A 374 -8.46 9.90 -27.97
C HIS A 374 -9.39 10.63 -28.97
N SER A 375 -8.83 11.15 -30.07
CA SER A 375 -9.59 11.94 -31.06
C SER A 375 -10.32 11.17 -32.13
N ILE A 376 -9.96 9.91 -32.36
CA ILE A 376 -10.45 9.17 -33.52
C ILE A 376 -11.50 8.13 -33.11
N ASN A 377 -11.10 7.19 -32.25
CA ASN A 377 -11.97 6.16 -31.72
C ASN A 377 -12.95 6.72 -30.68
N ARG A 378 -14.17 6.18 -30.71
CA ARG A 378 -15.26 6.50 -29.77
C ARG A 378 -15.21 5.57 -28.55
N ASN A 379 -15.90 5.98 -27.49
CA ASN A 379 -16.05 5.25 -26.22
C ASN A 379 -14.75 5.19 -25.40
N ILE A 380 -14.79 4.42 -24.31
CA ILE A 380 -13.64 4.15 -23.43
C ILE A 380 -13.04 2.80 -23.81
N PHE A 381 -11.73 2.69 -23.89
CA PHE A 381 -11.03 1.43 -24.16
C PHE A 381 -9.63 1.46 -23.56
N THR A 382 -8.93 0.33 -23.58
CA THR A 382 -7.58 0.24 -23.03
C THR A 382 -6.57 -0.28 -24.03
N TYR A 383 -5.38 0.29 -23.99
CA TYR A 383 -4.20 -0.37 -24.50
C TYR A 383 -3.49 -1.11 -23.37
N GLY A 384 -2.99 -2.31 -23.66
CA GLY A 384 -2.20 -3.13 -22.73
C GLY A 384 -0.92 -3.65 -23.36
N CYS A 385 -0.27 -4.59 -22.69
CA CYS A 385 0.95 -5.24 -23.18
C CYS A 385 0.79 -6.76 -23.09
N TYR A 386 0.63 -7.42 -24.22
CA TYR A 386 0.54 -8.86 -24.31
C TYR A 386 1.35 -9.37 -25.51
N SER A 387 2.23 -10.32 -25.24
CA SER A 387 2.88 -11.11 -26.28
C SER A 387 2.62 -12.57 -25.96
N ALA A 388 1.91 -13.27 -26.84
CA ALA A 388 1.85 -14.72 -26.74
C ALA A 388 3.30 -15.24 -26.90
N LYS A 389 3.86 -15.86 -25.85
CA LYS A 389 5.13 -16.58 -26.01
C LYS A 389 4.91 -17.59 -27.15
N LYS A 390 5.66 -17.49 -28.26
CA LYS A 390 5.75 -18.58 -29.24
C LYS A 390 6.24 -19.79 -28.46
N LYS A 391 5.44 -20.86 -28.37
CA LYS A 391 5.93 -22.14 -27.87
C LYS A 391 7.17 -22.49 -28.69
N SER A 392 8.35 -22.55 -28.06
CA SER A 392 9.48 -23.23 -28.68
C SER A 392 9.04 -24.67 -28.89
N SER A 393 9.01 -25.11 -30.15
CA SER A 393 8.64 -26.46 -30.56
C SER A 393 9.76 -27.46 -30.24
N THR A 394 10.15 -27.53 -28.97
CA THR A 394 11.20 -28.41 -28.46
C THR A 394 10.87 -28.79 -27.02
N ASP A 395 9.74 -29.45 -26.79
CA ASP A 395 9.74 -30.74 -26.08
C ASP A 395 8.33 -31.34 -26.03
N GLY A 396 8.25 -32.66 -26.18
CA GLY A 396 7.01 -33.43 -26.35
C GLY A 396 6.19 -33.67 -25.07
N SER A 397 6.42 -32.94 -23.98
CA SER A 397 5.70 -33.17 -22.72
C SER A 397 4.39 -32.36 -22.67
N LYS A 398 3.25 -33.06 -22.79
CA LYS A 398 1.91 -32.52 -22.49
C LYS A 398 1.78 -32.25 -20.98
N ALA A 399 2.22 -31.10 -20.51
CA ALA A 399 1.82 -30.58 -19.21
C ALA A 399 0.34 -30.12 -19.24
N PRO A 400 -0.41 -30.20 -18.13
CA PRO A 400 -1.79 -29.73 -18.07
C PRO A 400 -1.88 -28.23 -18.43
N PRO A 401 -3.03 -27.74 -18.92
CA PRO A 401 -3.19 -26.31 -19.20
C PRO A 401 -3.01 -25.50 -17.90
N ASP A 402 -1.95 -24.70 -17.84
CA ASP A 402 -1.61 -23.84 -16.71
C ASP A 402 -2.78 -22.92 -16.33
N THR A 403 -3.48 -23.24 -15.25
CA THR A 403 -4.47 -22.35 -14.60
C THR A 403 -3.82 -21.06 -14.08
N VAL A 404 -2.50 -21.03 -13.95
CA VAL A 404 -1.68 -19.85 -13.62
C VAL A 404 -1.65 -18.82 -14.78
N GLY A 405 -1.81 -19.27 -16.04
CA GLY A 405 -1.77 -18.41 -17.22
C GLY A 405 -2.96 -17.46 -17.35
N LEU A 406 -4.13 -17.83 -16.79
CA LEU A 406 -5.33 -17.00 -16.89
C LEU A 406 -5.33 -15.82 -15.90
N ARG A 407 -4.73 -16.00 -14.71
CA ARG A 407 -4.63 -14.93 -13.68
C ARG A 407 -3.58 -13.86 -14.01
N SER A 408 -2.69 -14.15 -14.97
CA SER A 408 -1.61 -13.28 -15.43
C SER A 408 -1.87 -12.72 -16.84
N ASP A 409 -3.07 -12.92 -17.39
CA ASP A 409 -3.44 -12.37 -18.69
C ASP A 409 -3.99 -10.95 -18.54
N PRO A 410 -3.30 -9.91 -19.05
CA PRO A 410 -3.72 -8.51 -18.94
C PRO A 410 -5.02 -8.21 -19.70
N ARG A 411 -5.56 -9.15 -20.49
CA ARG A 411 -6.85 -8.98 -21.17
C ARG A 411 -8.04 -9.23 -20.25
N VAL A 412 -7.84 -9.93 -19.13
CA VAL A 412 -8.94 -10.31 -18.22
C VAL A 412 -9.56 -9.08 -17.56
N PHE A 413 -8.76 -8.13 -17.07
CA PHE A 413 -9.29 -6.95 -16.41
C PHE A 413 -10.15 -6.09 -17.36
N PRO A 414 -9.70 -5.69 -18.56
CA PRO A 414 -10.54 -4.97 -19.52
C PRO A 414 -11.80 -5.74 -19.95
N MET A 415 -11.73 -7.07 -20.02
CA MET A 415 -12.89 -7.92 -20.34
C MET A 415 -13.95 -7.86 -19.24
N ILE A 416 -13.54 -7.84 -17.97
CA ILE A 416 -14.44 -7.64 -16.84
C ILE A 416 -15.04 -6.24 -16.88
N VAL A 417 -14.24 -5.20 -17.13
CA VAL A 417 -14.73 -3.82 -17.24
C VAL A 417 -15.80 -3.71 -18.33
N ALA A 418 -15.59 -4.31 -19.50
CA ALA A 418 -16.55 -4.32 -20.60
C ALA A 418 -17.91 -4.96 -20.24
N ARG A 419 -17.92 -5.92 -19.32
CA ARG A 419 -19.18 -6.54 -18.83
C ARG A 419 -19.97 -5.64 -17.90
N HIS A 420 -19.31 -4.72 -17.21
CA HIS A 420 -19.92 -3.88 -16.18
C HIS A 420 -20.11 -2.42 -16.62
N ALA A 421 -19.38 -1.95 -17.63
CA ALA A 421 -19.44 -0.59 -18.12
C ALA A 421 -19.88 -0.54 -19.59
N LYS A 422 -21.12 -0.08 -19.84
CA LYS A 422 -21.68 0.03 -21.19
C LYS A 422 -20.88 0.97 -22.12
N CYS A 423 -20.20 1.95 -21.54
CA CYS A 423 -19.34 2.90 -22.27
C CYS A 423 -17.94 2.34 -22.58
N PHE A 424 -17.62 1.11 -22.17
CA PHE A 424 -16.33 0.50 -22.41
C PHE A 424 -16.38 -0.44 -23.63
N SER A 425 -15.50 -0.21 -24.61
CA SER A 425 -15.38 -0.97 -25.84
C SER A 425 -14.19 -1.91 -25.80
N PHE A 426 -14.42 -3.18 -25.43
CA PHE A 426 -13.37 -4.20 -25.48
C PHE A 426 -12.84 -4.44 -26.91
N GLY A 427 -13.68 -4.28 -27.93
CA GLY A 427 -13.27 -4.45 -29.33
C GLY A 427 -12.27 -3.40 -29.80
N ASN A 428 -12.21 -2.24 -29.13
CA ASN A 428 -11.22 -1.19 -29.41
C ASN A 428 -9.94 -1.34 -28.57
N CYS A 429 -9.90 -2.31 -27.64
CA CYS A 429 -8.68 -2.58 -26.89
C CYS A 429 -7.60 -3.18 -27.80
N ASP A 430 -6.35 -2.77 -27.58
CA ASP A 430 -5.19 -3.36 -28.24
C ASP A 430 -4.09 -3.65 -27.22
N PHE A 431 -3.59 -4.88 -27.24
CA PHE A 431 -2.56 -5.35 -26.32
C PHE A 431 -1.21 -5.52 -27.02
N SER A 432 -1.14 -5.24 -28.31
CA SER A 432 0.08 -5.27 -29.10
C SER A 432 0.99 -4.09 -28.72
N VAL A 433 2.30 -4.33 -28.73
CA VAL A 433 3.30 -3.29 -28.46
C VAL A 433 4.02 -2.92 -29.76
N HIS A 434 3.73 -1.72 -30.27
CA HIS A 434 4.42 -1.17 -31.44
C HIS A 434 5.75 -0.49 -31.05
N LYS A 435 6.74 -0.53 -31.95
CA LYS A 435 8.08 0.06 -31.74
C LYS A 435 8.02 1.54 -31.32
N SER A 436 7.09 2.32 -31.87
CA SER A 436 6.90 3.74 -31.53
C SER A 436 6.34 4.00 -30.12
N LYS A 437 5.85 2.94 -29.45
CA LYS A 437 5.23 3.01 -28.12
C LYS A 437 6.13 2.42 -27.02
N MET A 438 7.33 1.92 -27.35
CA MET A 438 8.25 1.30 -26.39
C MET A 438 8.57 2.20 -25.18
N ASN A 439 8.63 3.52 -25.38
CA ASN A 439 8.98 4.47 -24.33
C ASN A 439 7.76 5.09 -23.63
N THR A 440 6.56 4.51 -23.80
CA THR A 440 5.34 4.94 -23.11
C THR A 440 5.27 4.37 -21.70
N ALA A 441 4.50 5.03 -20.83
CA ALA A 441 4.29 4.62 -19.46
C ALA A 441 3.88 3.15 -19.33
N ARG A 442 2.78 2.78 -20.01
CA ARG A 442 2.24 1.42 -20.07
C ARG A 442 3.32 0.39 -20.39
N VAL A 443 4.12 0.64 -21.42
CA VAL A 443 5.08 -0.35 -21.94
C VAL A 443 6.28 -0.46 -21.00
N VAL A 444 6.83 0.67 -20.55
CA VAL A 444 7.94 0.69 -19.60
C VAL A 444 7.55 0.05 -18.27
N VAL A 445 6.38 0.38 -17.73
CA VAL A 445 5.90 -0.19 -16.46
C VAL A 445 5.64 -1.70 -16.58
N ASN A 446 5.22 -2.17 -17.76
CA ASN A 446 5.07 -3.60 -18.01
C ASN A 446 6.41 -4.33 -18.21
N GLN A 447 7.24 -3.82 -19.12
CA GLN A 447 8.43 -4.53 -19.60
C GLN A 447 9.66 -4.31 -18.74
N GLU A 448 9.87 -3.10 -18.20
CA GLU A 448 11.02 -2.79 -17.34
C GLU A 448 10.72 -3.02 -15.86
N LEU A 449 9.48 -2.82 -15.41
CA LEU A 449 9.12 -3.01 -13.98
C LEU A 449 8.43 -4.36 -13.73
N GLY A 450 7.87 -5.02 -14.75
CA GLY A 450 7.20 -6.31 -14.59
C GLY A 450 5.76 -6.22 -14.08
N VAL A 451 5.09 -5.07 -14.17
CA VAL A 451 3.67 -4.95 -13.82
C VAL A 451 2.82 -5.52 -14.95
N THR A 452 2.27 -6.72 -14.74
CA THR A 452 1.43 -7.41 -15.74
C THR A 452 0.24 -6.55 -16.18
N ASN A 453 -0.52 -6.03 -15.20
CA ASN A 453 -1.70 -5.21 -15.44
C ASN A 453 -1.31 -3.73 -15.59
N SER A 454 -0.68 -3.41 -16.71
CA SER A 454 -0.24 -2.05 -17.04
C SER A 454 -0.98 -1.54 -18.27
N TYR A 455 -1.78 -0.48 -18.10
CA TYR A 455 -2.70 -0.01 -19.12
C TYR A 455 -2.54 1.47 -19.44
N THR A 456 -2.85 1.81 -20.68
CA THR A 456 -3.31 3.16 -21.04
C THR A 456 -4.83 3.06 -21.20
N LEU A 457 -5.61 3.86 -20.48
CA LEU A 457 -7.05 3.94 -20.64
C LEU A 457 -7.39 5.22 -21.40
N GLU A 458 -8.01 5.02 -22.56
CA GLU A 458 -8.36 6.07 -23.51
C GLU A 458 -9.86 6.34 -23.41
N ALA A 459 -10.25 7.61 -23.36
CA ALA A 459 -11.62 8.04 -23.58
C ALA A 459 -11.70 8.95 -24.80
N SER A 460 -12.78 8.87 -25.56
CA SER A 460 -13.05 9.84 -26.61
C SER A 460 -13.12 11.27 -26.06
N PHE A 461 -12.71 12.26 -26.86
CA PHE A 461 -12.89 13.68 -26.55
C PHE A 461 -14.35 14.07 -26.29
#